data_AF-A0A7K0DI14-F1
#
_entry.id   AF-A0A7K0DI14-F1
#
_cell.length_a   1.000
_cell.length_b   1.000
_cell.length_c   1.000
_cell.angle_alpha   90.00
_cell.angle_beta   90.00
_cell.angle_gamma   90.00
#
_symmetry.space_group_name_H-M   'P 1'
#
loop_
_entity.id
_entity.type
_entity.pdbx_description
1 polymer ?
#
loop_
_entity_poly.entity_id
_entity_poly.type
_entity_poly.pdbx_seq_one_letter_code
_entity_poly.pdbx_strand_id
1 'polypeptide(L)' 'MLAEDGVTVLLHLRGRTEDGVYYSGYEEFRPGDPEYDEMLPAARENPISTEEPERPVDAATLAAILQDSGLDPDEFTKE' A
#
# COMPACT_ATOMS: atom_id res chain seq x y z
N MET A 1 9.24 -0.63 0.38
CA MET A 1 9.29 0.57 -0.49
C MET A 1 10.35 1.49 0.04
N LEU A 2 10.93 2.36 -0.79
CA LEU A 2 11.87 3.38 -0.32
C LEU A 2 11.12 4.69 -0.05
N ALA A 3 11.39 5.33 1.09
CA ALA A 3 10.82 6.63 1.45
C ALA A 3 11.37 7.76 0.57
N GLU A 4 10.77 8.94 0.68
CA GLU A 4 11.16 10.15 -0.08
C GLU A 4 12.63 10.56 0.15
N ASP A 5 13.17 10.29 1.33
CA ASP A 5 14.57 10.58 1.66
C ASP A 5 15.58 9.66 0.92
N GLY A 6 15.09 8.61 0.25
CA GLY A 6 15.91 7.70 -0.55
C GLY A 6 16.76 6.74 0.29
N VAL A 7 16.59 6.73 1.61
CA VAL A 7 17.35 5.89 2.55
C VAL A 7 16.40 5.05 3.39
N THR A 8 15.36 5.61 3.97
CA THR A 8 14.45 4.85 4.83
C THR A 8 13.67 3.81 4.03
N VAL A 9 13.66 2.57 4.52
CA VAL A 9 12.83 1.50 3.96
C VAL A 9 11.52 1.44 4.72
N LEU A 10 10.41 1.48 3.98
CA LEU A 10 9.05 1.38 4.50
C LEU A 10 8.45 0.03 4.15
N LEU A 11 8.15 -0.77 5.18
CA LEU A 11 7.44 -2.03 5.07
C LEU A 11 5.95 -1.80 5.33
N HIS A 12 5.09 -2.14 4.37
CA HIS A 12 3.66 -1.97 4.54
C HIS A 12 3.09 -3.05 5.46
N LEU A 13 2.57 -2.63 6.60
CA LEU A 13 1.86 -3.48 7.54
C LEU A 13 0.36 -3.32 7.31
N ARG A 14 -0.31 -4.44 7.07
CA ARG A 14 -1.77 -4.48 7.01
C ARG A 14 -2.28 -5.69 7.76
N GLY A 15 -3.42 -5.53 8.42
CA GLY A 15 -4.03 -6.63 9.13
C GLY A 15 -5.37 -6.27 9.73
N ARG A 16 -5.87 -7.22 10.52
CA ARG A 16 -7.10 -7.09 11.28
C ARG A 16 -6.78 -7.47 12.72
N THR A 17 -7.13 -6.60 13.66
CA THR A 17 -7.03 -6.87 15.10
C THR A 17 -8.06 -7.93 15.51
N GLU A 18 -7.89 -8.51 16.70
CA GLU A 18 -8.83 -9.51 17.26
C GLU A 18 -10.25 -8.94 17.42
N ASP A 19 -10.37 -7.65 17.76
CA ASP A 19 -11.64 -6.91 17.83
C ASP A 19 -12.25 -6.58 16.45
N GLY A 20 -11.56 -6.97 15.37
CA GLY A 20 -12.04 -6.82 14.00
C GLY A 20 -11.75 -5.47 13.34
N VAL A 21 -10.96 -4.60 13.98
CA VAL A 21 -10.53 -3.32 13.41
C VAL A 21 -9.41 -3.56 12.40
N TYR A 22 -9.60 -3.08 11.17
CA TYR A 22 -8.59 -3.07 10.14
C TYR A 22 -7.55 -1.99 10.41
N TYR A 23 -6.28 -2.33 10.21
CA TYR A 23 -5.19 -1.35 10.26
C TYR A 23 -4.33 -1.45 9.01
N SER A 24 -3.81 -0.30 8.60
CA SER A 24 -2.78 -0.14 7.59
C SER A 24 -1.77 0.88 8.09
N GLY A 25 -0.49 0.57 7.98
CA GLY A 25 0.59 1.46 8.38
C GLY A 25 1.92 1.04 7.79
N TYR A 26 2.97 1.71 8.20
CA TYR A 26 4.32 1.40 7.75
C TYR A 26 5.23 1.17 8.96
N GLU A 27 6.09 0.16 8.84
CA GLU A 27 7.26 0.01 9.70
C GLU A 27 8.47 0.58 8.98
N GLU A 28 9.27 1.35 9.71
CA GLU A 28 10.44 2.05 9.17
C GLU A 28 11.73 1.31 9.55
N PHE A 29 12.58 1.08 8.56
CA PHE A 29 13.93 0.52 8.73
C PHE A 29 14.96 1.53 8.22
N ARG A 30 16.04 1.69 8.98
CA ARG A 30 17.11 2.64 8.74
C ARG A 30 18.47 1.93 8.66
N PRO A 31 19.50 2.59 8.09
CA PRO A 31 20.84 2.05 8.08
C PRO A 31 21.31 1.73 9.51
N GLY A 32 21.72 0.48 9.73
CA GLY A 32 22.11 -0.03 11.04
C GLY A 32 21.09 -0.99 11.66
N ASP A 33 19.86 -1.05 11.14
CA ASP A 33 18.91 -2.10 11.51
C ASP A 33 19.34 -3.44 10.87
N PRO A 34 19.20 -4.58 11.57
CA PRO A 34 19.72 -5.87 11.11
C PRO A 34 19.19 -6.30 9.74
N GLU A 35 17.93 -6.00 9.46
CA GLU A 35 17.20 -6.43 8.26
C GLU A 35 17.28 -5.40 7.12
N TYR A 36 17.86 -4.21 7.38
CA TYR A 36 17.85 -3.09 6.43
C TYR A 36 18.54 -3.46 5.11
N ASP A 37 19.73 -4.04 5.18
CA ASP A 37 20.52 -4.38 3.99
C ASP A 37 19.84 -5.47 3.14
N GLU A 38 19.07 -6.36 3.77
CA GLU A 38 18.29 -7.39 3.08
C GLU A 38 17.08 -6.80 2.35
N MET A 39 16.44 -5.78 2.93
CA MET A 39 15.25 -5.15 2.37
C MET A 39 15.55 -4.07 1.33
N LEU A 40 16.73 -3.44 1.39
CA LEU A 40 17.11 -2.32 0.54
C LEU A 40 17.01 -2.60 -0.98
N PRO A 41 17.41 -3.79 -1.51
CA PRO A 41 17.28 -4.08 -2.93
C PRO A 41 15.82 -4.02 -3.41
N ALA A 42 14.91 -4.70 -2.70
CA ALA A 42 13.49 -4.70 -3.03
C ALA A 42 12.85 -3.32 -2.83
N ALA A 43 13.30 -2.55 -1.84
CA ALA A 43 12.82 -1.19 -1.62
C ALA A 43 13.17 -0.24 -2.79
N ARG A 44 14.37 -0.40 -3.37
CA ARG A 44 14.83 0.41 -4.52
C ARG A 44 14.06 0.14 -5.81
N GLU A 45 13.55 -1.07 -6.01
CA GLU A 45 12.71 -1.39 -7.18
C GLU A 45 11.32 -0.77 -7.10
N ASN A 46 10.89 -0.32 -5.91
CA ASN A 46 9.56 0.21 -5.68
C ASN A 46 9.63 1.46 -4.77
N PRO A 47 10.17 2.58 -5.28
CA PRO A 47 10.19 3.85 -4.55
C PRO A 47 8.76 4.37 -4.37
N ILE A 48 8.49 5.08 -3.26
CA ILE A 48 7.23 5.79 -3.12
C ILE A 48 7.15 6.83 -4.25
N SER A 49 6.18 6.65 -5.14
CA SER A 49 5.73 7.73 -6.02
C SER A 49 4.71 8.55 -5.25
N THR A 50 5.02 9.83 -5.02
CA THR A 50 4.04 10.80 -4.51
C THR A 50 3.14 11.34 -5.62
N GLU A 51 3.37 10.93 -6.86
CA GLU A 51 2.53 11.29 -7.99
C GLU A 51 1.23 10.50 -7.94
N GLU A 52 0.10 11.21 -7.97
CA GLU A 52 -1.17 10.56 -8.26
C GLU A 52 -1.02 9.77 -9.57
N PRO A 53 -1.55 8.54 -9.64
CA PRO A 53 -1.41 7.73 -10.84
C PRO A 53 -1.89 8.52 -12.05
N GLU A 54 -1.05 8.63 -13.09
CA GLU A 54 -1.32 9.43 -14.31
C GLU A 54 -2.66 9.06 -14.97
N ARG A 55 -3.15 7.84 -14.68
CA ARG A 55 -4.46 7.37 -15.11
C ARG A 55 -5.30 6.97 -13.88
N PRO A 56 -6.45 7.64 -13.65
CA PRO A 56 -7.41 7.16 -12.68
C PRO A 56 -7.89 5.75 -13.08
N VAL A 57 -8.16 4.90 -12.09
CA VAL A 57 -8.75 3.58 -12.34
C VAL A 57 -10.10 3.80 -13.01
N ASP A 58 -10.28 3.24 -14.21
CA ASP A 58 -11.54 3.35 -14.93
C ASP A 58 -12.68 2.72 -14.12
N ALA A 59 -13.84 3.38 -14.09
CA ALA A 59 -14.97 2.98 -13.27
C ALA A 59 -15.44 1.54 -13.56
N ALA A 60 -15.34 1.08 -14.82
CA ALA A 60 -15.69 -0.30 -15.16
C ALA A 60 -14.69 -1.31 -14.60
N THR A 61 -13.41 -0.93 -14.53
CA THR A 61 -12.35 -1.76 -13.91
C THR A 61 -12.55 -1.85 -12.40
N LEU A 62 -12.87 -0.73 -11.75
CA LEU A 62 -13.18 -0.71 -10.32
C LEU A 62 -14.41 -1.59 -10.00
N ALA A 63 -15.48 -1.47 -10.78
CA ALA A 63 -16.69 -2.28 -10.61
C ALA A 63 -16.40 -3.78 -10.74
N ALA A 64 -15.56 -4.18 -11.72
CA ALA A 64 -15.15 -5.57 -11.89
C ALA A 64 -14.35 -6.11 -10.68
N ILE A 65 -13.45 -5.30 -10.12
CA ILE A 65 -12.66 -5.68 -8.92
C ILE A 65 -13.56 -5.84 -7.69
N LEU A 66 -14.51 -4.91 -7.49
CA LEU A 66 -15.46 -4.98 -6.38
C LEU A 66 -16.33 -6.24 -6.49
N GLN A 67 -16.86 -6.52 -7.69
CA GLN A 67 -17.69 -7.70 -7.94
C GLN A 67 -16.92 -9.01 -7.73
N ASP A 68 -15.66 -9.11 -8.18
CA ASP A 68 -14.80 -10.28 -7.94
C ASP A 68 -14.51 -10.50 -6.45
N SER A 69 -14.41 -9.41 -5.69
CA SER A 69 -14.23 -9.43 -4.23
C SER A 69 -15.52 -9.71 -3.46
N GLY A 70 -16.66 -9.88 -4.15
CA GLY A 70 -17.98 -10.08 -3.54
C GLY A 70 -18.58 -8.83 -2.91
N LEU A 71 -18.09 -7.65 -3.27
CA LEU A 71 -18.56 -6.34 -2.81
C LEU A 71 -19.46 -5.71 -3.86
N ASP A 72 -20.57 -5.11 -3.43
CA ASP A 72 -21.50 -4.45 -4.33
C ASP A 72 -21.04 -3.01 -4.62
N PRO A 73 -20.79 -2.64 -5.89
CA PRO A 73 -20.34 -1.30 -6.24
C PRO A 73 -21.35 -0.20 -5.91
N ASP A 74 -22.65 -0.52 -5.80
CA ASP A 74 -23.71 0.42 -5.41
C ASP A 74 -23.62 0.86 -3.93
N GLU A 75 -22.93 0.10 -3.06
CA GLU A 75 -22.71 0.50 -1.67
C GLU A 75 -21.73 1.68 -1.52
N PHE A 76 -20.91 1.95 -2.54
CA PHE A 76 -19.88 2.99 -2.53
C PHE A 76 -20.23 4.23 -3.36
N THR A 77 -21.42 4.27 -3.98
CA THR A 77 -21.86 5.36 -4.88
C THR A 77 -22.87 6.33 -4.26
N LYS A 78 -23.02 6.35 -2.93
CA LYS A 78 -23.86 7.34 -2.24
C LYS A 78 -23.12 8.66 -2.02
N GLU A 79 -23.32 9.61 -2.93
CA GLU A 79 -23.27 11.06 -2.67
C GLU A 79 -24.64 11.70 -2.98
#